data_AF-A0A7Z1HQ03-F1
#
_entry.id   AF-A0A7Z1HQ03-F1
#
_cell.length_a   1.000
_cell.length_b   1.000
_cell.length_c   1.000
_cell.angle_alpha   90.00
_cell.angle_beta   90.00
_cell.angle_gamma   90.00
#
_symmetry.space_group_name_H-M   'P 1'
#
loop_
_entity.id
_entity.type
_entity.pdbx_description
1 polymer ?
#
loop_
_entity_poly.entity_id
_entity_poly.type
_entity_poly.pdbx_seq_one_letter_code
_entity_poly.pdbx_strand_id
1 'polypeptide(L)' 'AQPGDVLICCFGSPTPNHAAIYCGNGELLHHIPEQLSKREGYNDKWQRRTHSIWRHRQWCESAFTGIYNDLESASA' A
#
# COMPACT_ATOMS: atom_id res chain seq x y z
N ALA A 1 4.15 10.03 0.66
CA ALA A 1 2.99 9.31 1.22
C ALA A 1 3.12 9.27 2.73
N GLN A 2 2.00 9.28 3.43
CA GLN A 2 1.86 9.09 4.87
C GLN A 2 1.22 7.73 5.15
N PRO A 3 1.46 7.10 6.32
CA PRO A 3 0.82 5.84 6.66
C PRO A 3 -0.71 5.91 6.45
N GLY A 4 -1.25 4.85 5.84
CA GLY A 4 -2.65 4.75 5.46
C GLY A 4 -3.06 5.47 4.16
N ASP A 5 -2.14 6.15 3.47
CA ASP A 5 -2.40 6.64 2.12
C ASP A 5 -2.57 5.47 1.14
N VAL A 6 -3.47 5.61 0.17
CA VAL A 6 -3.65 4.68 -0.95
C VAL A 6 -2.83 5.17 -2.14
N LEU A 7 -1.88 4.37 -2.59
CA LEU A 7 -1.18 4.59 -3.86
C LEU A 7 -1.94 3.89 -4.97
N ILE A 8 -2.24 4.64 -6.02
CA ILE A 8 -2.73 4.09 -7.28
C ILE A 8 -1.56 4.01 -8.24
N CYS A 9 -1.33 2.82 -8.81
CA CYS A 9 -0.19 2.50 -9.67
C CYS A 9 -0.65 2.00 -11.04
N CYS A 10 0.19 2.25 -12.04
CA CYS A 10 0.12 1.66 -13.37
C CYS A 10 0.97 0.37 -13.40
N PHE A 11 0.30 -0.78 -13.29
CA PHE A 11 0.94 -2.11 -13.22
C PHE A 11 0.68 -2.90 -14.50
N GLY A 12 1.73 -3.16 -15.28
CA GLY A 12 1.64 -3.89 -16.56
C GLY A 12 0.83 -3.19 -17.66
N SER A 13 0.33 -1.97 -17.41
CA SER A 13 -0.49 -1.16 -18.31
C SER A 13 -0.16 0.33 -18.11
N PRO A 14 -0.36 1.20 -19.13
CA PRO A 14 -0.28 2.66 -18.93
C PRO A 14 -1.44 3.23 -18.11
N THR A 15 -2.54 2.49 -17.95
CA THR A 15 -3.69 2.93 -17.16
C THR A 15 -3.55 2.60 -15.67
N PRO A 16 -4.02 3.47 -14.76
CA PRO A 16 -4.03 3.19 -13.33
C PRO A 16 -4.94 1.99 -13.04
N ASN A 17 -4.40 0.92 -12.43
CA ASN A 17 -5.11 -0.35 -12.26
C ASN A 17 -4.75 -1.12 -10.99
N HIS A 18 -3.76 -0.66 -10.23
CA HIS A 18 -3.28 -1.34 -9.03
C HIS A 18 -3.34 -0.41 -7.83
N ALA A 19 -3.80 -0.90 -6.68
CA ALA A 19 -3.85 -0.15 -5.44
C ALA A 19 -2.91 -0.77 -4.39
N ALA A 20 -2.27 0.09 -3.60
CA ALA A 20 -1.45 -0.29 -2.46
C ALA A 20 -1.70 0.65 -1.29
N ILE A 21 -1.53 0.19 -0.05
CA ILE A 21 -1.56 1.03 1.14
C ILE A 21 -0.11 1.33 1.53
N TYR A 22 0.23 2.60 1.72
CA TYR A 22 1.52 2.96 2.30
C TYR A 22 1.53 2.63 3.79
N CYS A 23 2.46 1.78 4.21
CA CYS A 23 2.53 1.37 5.61
C CYS A 23 3.38 2.29 6.48
N GLY A 24 4.14 3.20 5.89
CA GLY A 24 5.25 3.88 6.58
C GLY A 24 6.57 3.16 6.30
N ASN A 25 7.68 3.77 6.74
CA ASN A 25 9.03 3.20 6.63
C ASN A 25 9.43 2.72 5.22
N GLY A 26 8.84 3.31 4.17
CA GLY A 26 9.11 2.89 2.80
C GLY A 26 8.49 1.54 2.44
N GLU A 27 7.42 1.10 3.10
CA GLU A 27 6.72 -0.16 2.80
C GLU A 27 5.33 0.06 2.19
N LEU A 28 4.93 -0.87 1.32
CA LEU A 28 3.62 -0.99 0.73
C LEU A 28 2.97 -2.31 1.15
N LEU A 29 1.73 -2.25 1.61
CA LEU A 29 0.86 -3.43 1.68
C LEU A 29 0.01 -3.48 0.41
N HIS A 30 0.10 -4.57 -0.33
CA HIS A 30 -0.72 -4.79 -1.52
C HIS A 30 -0.88 -6.27 -1.83
N HIS A 31 -1.68 -6.56 -2.84
CA HIS A 31 -1.81 -7.87 -3.44
C HIS A 31 -1.29 -7.83 -4.87
N ILE A 32 -0.23 -8.60 -5.18
CA ILE A 32 0.26 -8.75 -6.55
C ILE A 32 -0.46 -9.95 -7.19
N PRO A 33 -0.88 -9.88 -8.46
CA PRO A 33 -1.44 -11.03 -9.15
C PRO A 33 -0.58 -12.28 -8.97
N GLU A 34 -1.25 -13.42 -8.71
CA GLU A 34 -0.63 -14.74 -8.51
C GLU A 34 0.27 -14.86 -7.26
N GLN A 35 0.19 -13.89 -6.34
CA GLN A 35 0.92 -13.91 -5.07
C GLN A 35 -0.02 -13.66 -3.90
N LEU A 36 0.39 -14.05 -2.69
CA LEU A 36 -0.32 -13.62 -1.48
C LEU A 36 -0.13 -12.12 -1.25
N SER A 37 -1.06 -11.53 -0.49
CA SER A 37 -0.89 -10.16 0.01
C SER A 37 0.38 -10.08 0.86
N LYS A 38 1.16 -9.01 0.69
CA LYS A 38 2.46 -8.88 1.34
C LYS A 38 2.85 -7.42 1.57
N ARG A 39 3.79 -7.23 2.50
CA ARG A 39 4.58 -6.00 2.62
C ARG A 39 5.75 -6.08 1.62
N GLU A 40 5.87 -5.08 0.75
CA GLU A 40 7.00 -4.91 -0.18
C GLU A 40 7.54 -3.47 -0.09
N GLY A 41 8.84 -3.28 -0.30
CA GLY A 41 9.44 -1.95 -0.31
C GLY A 41 8.88 -1.04 -1.41
N TYR A 42 8.56 0.20 -1.05
CA TYR A 42 8.19 1.30 -1.93
C TYR A 42 9.42 1.88 -2.65
N ASN A 43 10.10 1.03 -3.42
CA ASN A 43 11.31 1.33 -4.18
C ASN A 43 11.05 2.20 -5.42
N ASP A 44 12.12 2.61 -6.11
CA ASP A 44 12.05 3.38 -7.37
C ASP A 44 11.15 2.75 -8.43
N LYS A 45 11.06 1.41 -8.49
CA LYS A 45 10.18 0.70 -9.43
C LYS A 45 8.71 1.01 -9.13
N TRP A 46 8.30 0.99 -7.86
CA TRP A 46 6.93 1.32 -7.46
C TRP A 46 6.66 2.83 -7.50
N GLN A 47 7.64 3.66 -7.12
CA GLN A 47 7.52 5.11 -7.20
C GLN A 47 7.29 5.57 -8.65
N ARG A 48 8.06 5.05 -9.61
CA ARG A 48 7.87 5.34 -11.05
C ARG A 48 6.53 4.86 -11.60
N ARG A 49 5.90 3.86 -10.97
CA ARG A 49 4.58 3.35 -11.36
C ARG A 49 3.44 4.09 -10.67
N THR A 50 3.72 4.90 -9.66
CA THR A 50 2.69 5.60 -8.90
C THR A 50 2.09 6.70 -9.75
N HIS A 51 0.81 6.55 -10.05
CA HIS A 51 0.02 7.53 -10.78
C HIS A 51 -0.49 8.63 -9.84
N SER A 52 -1.02 8.25 -8.67
CA SER A 52 -1.59 9.20 -7.72
C SER A 52 -1.61 8.65 -6.30
N ILE A 53 -1.62 9.54 -5.31
CA ILE A 53 -1.71 9.21 -3.88
C ILE A 53 -3.01 9.78 -3.34
N TRP A 54 -3.84 8.94 -2.76
CA TRP A 54 -5.17 9.29 -2.26
C TRP A 54 -5.22 9.11 -0.74
N ARG A 55 -5.76 10.10 -0.05
CA ARG A 55 -5.98 10.05 1.40
C ARG A 55 -7.46 10.22 1.69
N HIS A 56 -8.02 9.29 2.47
CA HIS A 56 -9.42 9.37 2.85
C HIS A 56 -9.66 10.58 3.76
N ARG A 57 -10.72 11.37 3.51
CA ARG A 57 -10.98 12.61 4.25
C ARG A 57 -11.26 12.39 5.74
N GLN A 58 -11.89 11.27 6.07
CA GLN A 58 -12.19 10.88 7.45
C GLN A 58 -11.16 9.87 7.99
N TRP A 59 -9.94 9.86 7.44
CA TRP A 59 -8.90 8.98 7.94
C TRP A 59 -8.67 9.23 9.44
N CYS A 60 -8.51 8.14 10.18
CA CYS A 60 -8.09 8.14 11.57
C CYS A 60 -7.05 7.03 11.77
N GLU A 61 -6.24 7.17 12.81
CA GLU A 61 -5.13 6.27 13.10
C GLU A 61 -5.60 4.81 13.28
N SER A 62 -6.71 4.60 14.00
CA SER A 62 -7.25 3.26 14.28
C SER A 62 -7.61 2.47 13.02
N ALA A 63 -8.03 3.14 11.94
CA ALA A 63 -8.32 2.49 10.66
C ALA A 63 -7.08 1.78 10.07
N PHE A 64 -5.90 2.28 10.40
CA PHE A 64 -4.63 1.73 9.95
C PHE A 64 -3.98 0.83 11.00
N THR A 65 -4.07 1.19 12.29
CA THR A 65 -3.57 0.37 13.40
C THR A 65 -4.19 -1.03 13.43
N GLY A 66 -5.48 -1.17 13.11
CA GLY A 66 -6.15 -2.48 13.04
C GLY A 66 -5.46 -3.44 12.06
N ILE A 67 -5.14 -2.96 10.86
CA ILE A 67 -4.41 -3.73 9.85
C ILE A 67 -3.02 -4.15 10.37
N TYR A 68 -2.31 -3.23 11.02
CA TYR A 68 -0.99 -3.52 11.57
C TYR A 68 -1.04 -4.60 12.66
N ASN A 69 -2.00 -4.51 13.58
CA ASN A 69 -2.16 -5.49 14.65
C ASN A 69 -2.44 -6.90 14.10
N ASP A 70 -3.27 -7.01 13.06
CA ASP A 70 -3.55 -8.29 12.40
C ASP A 70 -2.30 -8.87 11.73
N LEU A 71 -1.49 -8.02 11.07
CA LEU A 71 -0.25 -8.44 10.42
C LEU A 71 0.80 -8.92 11.43
N GLU A 72 0.98 -8.20 12.55
CA GLU A 72 1.92 -8.59 13.60
C GLU A 72 1.49 -9.92 14.25
N SER A 73 0.19 -10.10 14.46
CA SER A 73 -0.37 -11.35 15.02
C SER A 73 -0.13 -12.57 14.12
N ALA A 74 -0.12 -12.38 12.80
CA ALA A 74 0.13 -13.45 11.83
C ALA A 74 1.62 -13.81 11.66
N SER A 75 2.54 -13.02 12.23
CA SER A 75 3.98 -13.25 12.18
C SER A 75 4.57 -13.93 13.43
N ALA A 76 3.75 -14.22 14.43
CA ALA A 76 4.09 -15.00 15.63
C ALA A 76 3.86 -16.50 15.41
#